data_AF-A0A644XL74-F1
#
_entry.id   AF-A0A644XL74-F1
#
_cell.length_a   1.000
_cell.length_b   1.000
_cell.length_c   1.000
_cell.angle_alpha   90.00
_cell.angle_beta   90.00
_cell.angle_gamma   90.00
#
_symmetry.space_group_name_H-M   'P 1'
#
loop_
_entity.id
_entity.type
_entity.pdbx_description
1 polymer ?
#
loop_
_entity_poly.entity_id
_entity_poly.type
_entity_poly.pdbx_seq_one_letter_code
_entity_poly.pdbx_strand_id
1 'polypeptide(L)'
;MSSFKYGVVTPTILTEERTDFPTANDNISIPIGTIGFVKEYVDKLGLGPVFSEIKRKGTPLLLLVNSLIAYRLTENFSVEGCGRWLENDIIRNEFGIGKEVSHRMLNRAVEDIGKNMEEVISKATFSIRRGYDLPHTDCNLDSSSLSVYSKQSSLFSFGYSRDKRPDLRQVNFAVAVERKRNAMSFELNKCGKIIILTTSDDDALDILVRYRLRNEAEKLFETLKDELEGGVNYLSSHNSVSGMIFAEFVLVSLRYVLAERLREAELPGKVWIPDVLGLMNKLKITYLNGKWRLNEVSKKQREMYSALGVPIPELGDHLNLKPCHN
;
A
#
# COMPACT_ATOMS: atom_id res chain seq x y z
N MET A 1 27.56 -16.27 4.26
CA MET A 1 26.53 -15.66 3.41
C MET A 1 25.36 -16.64 3.33
N SER A 2 24.35 -16.48 4.17
CA SER A 2 23.13 -17.28 4.09
C SER A 2 22.18 -16.58 3.13
N SER A 3 21.87 -17.20 1.98
CA SER A 3 20.78 -16.73 1.13
C SER A 3 19.48 -16.86 1.93
N PHE A 4 18.81 -15.74 2.16
CA PHE A 4 17.48 -15.75 2.75
C PHE A 4 16.52 -16.22 1.67
N LYS A 5 16.05 -17.48 1.78
CA LYS A 5 14.98 -18.00 0.92
C LYS A 5 13.70 -17.21 1.21
N TYR A 6 13.29 -16.34 0.29
CA TYR A 6 11.95 -15.78 0.29
C TYR A 6 10.99 -16.81 -0.32
N GLY A 7 10.27 -17.51 0.55
CA GLY A 7 9.37 -18.62 0.24
C GLY A 7 9.44 -19.67 1.34
N VAL A 8 8.29 -20.13 1.84
CA VAL A 8 8.27 -21.24 2.81
C VAL A 8 8.62 -22.51 2.04
N VAL A 9 9.81 -23.06 2.27
CA VAL A 9 10.14 -24.43 1.85
C VAL A 9 9.11 -25.33 2.49
N THR A 10 8.23 -25.92 1.68
CA THR A 10 7.11 -26.69 2.19
C THR A 10 7.58 -28.14 2.34
N PRO A 11 7.85 -28.63 3.56
CA PRO A 11 8.41 -29.96 3.74
C PRO A 11 7.44 -31.02 3.20
N THR A 12 7.98 -32.03 2.53
CA THR A 12 7.22 -33.23 2.18
C THR A 12 7.21 -34.11 3.43
N ILE A 13 6.04 -34.32 4.05
CA ILE A 13 5.90 -35.31 5.12
C ILE A 13 5.65 -36.65 4.43
N LEU A 14 6.69 -37.47 4.29
CA LEU A 14 6.53 -38.89 4.01
C LEU A 14 6.20 -39.54 5.36
N THR A 15 4.96 -39.99 5.53
CA THR A 15 4.51 -40.58 6.79
C THR A 15 5.08 -41.99 6.96
N GLU A 16 6.33 -42.10 7.41
CA GLU A 16 6.94 -43.33 7.94
C GLU A 16 8.12 -42.91 8.85
N GLU A 17 7.86 -42.87 10.17
CA GLU A 17 8.80 -42.66 11.29
C GLU A 17 8.84 -41.31 12.04
N ARG A 18 9.14 -41.42 13.35
CA ARG A 18 9.20 -40.37 14.36
C ARG A 18 10.52 -39.62 14.19
N THR A 19 10.43 -38.30 14.00
CA THR A 19 11.53 -37.31 13.86
C THR A 19 12.30 -37.33 12.54
N ASP A 20 11.65 -36.84 11.48
CA ASP A 20 12.31 -36.40 10.26
C ASP A 20 12.89 -34.98 10.40
N PHE A 21 14.15 -34.81 10.00
CA PHE A 21 14.71 -33.49 9.76
C PHE A 21 14.22 -32.98 8.39
N PRO A 22 13.62 -31.78 8.30
CA PRO A 22 13.15 -31.25 7.03
C PRO A 22 14.32 -31.09 6.07
N THR A 23 14.36 -31.89 5.00
CA THR A 23 15.27 -31.71 3.88
C THR A 23 14.70 -30.66 2.93
N ALA A 24 15.54 -29.78 2.42
CA ALA A 24 15.11 -28.80 1.43
C ALA A 24 14.67 -29.55 0.16
N ASN A 25 13.43 -29.32 -0.26
CA ASN A 25 12.86 -29.82 -1.50
C ASN A 25 12.61 -28.66 -2.48
N ASP A 26 12.18 -29.00 -3.68
CA ASP A 26 11.89 -28.02 -4.73
C ASP A 26 10.58 -27.25 -4.49
N ASN A 27 9.92 -27.47 -3.35
CA ASN A 27 8.62 -26.88 -3.08
C ASN A 27 8.77 -25.42 -2.67
N ILE A 28 8.24 -24.52 -3.50
CA ILE A 28 8.27 -23.08 -3.29
C ILE A 28 6.83 -22.57 -3.19
N SER A 29 6.49 -21.91 -2.09
CA SER A 29 5.18 -21.30 -1.86
C SER A 29 5.30 -19.77 -1.79
N ILE A 30 4.55 -19.05 -2.63
CA ILE A 30 4.60 -17.59 -2.75
C ILE A 30 3.21 -16.98 -2.56
N PRO A 31 3.06 -15.96 -1.69
CA PRO A 31 1.79 -15.22 -1.54
C PRO A 31 1.55 -14.32 -2.75
N ILE A 32 0.41 -14.51 -3.41
CA ILE A 32 0.01 -13.73 -4.60
C ILE A 32 -1.15 -12.78 -4.31
N GLY A 33 -1.84 -12.99 -3.19
CA GLY A 33 -3.10 -12.32 -2.92
C GLY A 33 -2.99 -10.79 -2.85
N THR A 34 -1.96 -10.29 -2.17
CA THR A 34 -1.73 -8.85 -2.03
C THR A 34 -1.15 -8.22 -3.29
N ILE A 35 -0.36 -8.96 -4.07
CA ILE A 35 0.15 -8.51 -5.37
C ILE A 35 -1.03 -8.25 -6.33
N GLY A 36 -1.96 -9.20 -6.42
CA GLY A 36 -3.16 -9.06 -7.25
C GLY A 36 -4.01 -7.86 -6.87
N PHE A 37 -4.20 -7.63 -5.56
CA PHE A 37 -4.94 -6.47 -5.07
C PHE A 37 -4.28 -5.14 -5.44
N VAL A 38 -2.97 -5.01 -5.26
CA VAL A 38 -2.25 -3.77 -5.60
C VAL A 38 -2.33 -3.50 -7.10
N LYS A 39 -2.12 -4.52 -7.95
CA LYS A 39 -2.24 -4.36 -9.41
C LYS A 39 -3.64 -3.85 -9.79
N GLU A 40 -4.68 -4.53 -9.32
CA GLU A 40 -6.07 -4.20 -9.63
C GLU A 40 -6.46 -2.79 -9.16
N TYR A 41 -6.05 -2.39 -7.95
CA TYR A 41 -6.42 -1.08 -7.43
C TYR A 41 -5.58 0.07 -7.96
N VAL A 42 -4.29 -0.14 -8.22
CA VAL A 42 -3.47 0.88 -8.88
C VAL A 42 -3.98 1.13 -10.30
N ASP A 43 -4.44 0.08 -10.99
CA ASP A 43 -5.08 0.20 -12.30
C ASP A 43 -6.43 0.93 -12.21
N LYS A 44 -7.28 0.60 -11.22
CA LYS A 44 -8.55 1.33 -10.96
C LYS A 44 -8.35 2.80 -10.60
N LEU A 45 -7.27 3.14 -9.90
CA LEU A 45 -6.90 4.54 -9.62
C LEU A 45 -6.41 5.28 -10.87
N GLY A 46 -6.19 4.59 -11.97
CA GLY A 46 -5.71 5.18 -13.22
C GLY A 46 -4.29 5.72 -13.10
N LEU A 47 -3.46 5.18 -12.20
CA LEU A 47 -2.10 5.67 -12.00
C LEU A 47 -1.10 5.16 -13.05
N GLY A 48 -1.49 4.19 -13.89
CA GLY A 48 -0.64 3.65 -14.96
C GLY A 48 -0.01 4.73 -15.87
N PRO A 49 -0.81 5.61 -16.49
CA PRO A 49 -0.33 6.71 -17.33
C PRO A 49 0.63 7.68 -16.61
N VAL A 50 0.49 7.84 -15.29
CA VAL A 50 1.34 8.73 -14.48
C VAL A 50 2.80 8.30 -14.57
N PHE A 51 3.06 6.99 -14.50
CA PHE A 51 4.42 6.45 -14.43
C PHE A 51 5.01 6.05 -15.79
N SER A 52 4.17 5.77 -16.80
CA SER A 52 4.65 5.36 -18.12
C SER A 52 5.44 6.45 -18.85
N GLU A 53 5.10 7.72 -18.61
CA GLU A 53 5.74 8.85 -19.31
C GLU A 53 7.07 9.28 -18.67
N ILE A 54 7.22 9.05 -17.36
CA ILE A 54 8.41 9.41 -16.56
C ILE A 54 9.62 8.58 -16.94
N LYS A 55 9.42 7.26 -17.15
CA LYS A 55 10.51 6.32 -17.41
C LYS A 55 10.26 5.47 -18.65
N ARG A 56 10.99 5.78 -19.72
CA ARG A 56 10.84 5.12 -21.04
C ARG A 56 11.81 3.97 -21.30
N LYS A 57 12.88 3.81 -20.50
CA LYS A 57 13.93 2.79 -20.71
C LYS A 57 14.07 1.88 -19.49
N GLY A 58 14.38 0.61 -19.74
CA GLY A 58 14.57 -0.41 -18.69
C GLY A 58 13.24 -0.95 -18.15
N THR A 59 13.25 -1.47 -16.92
CA THR A 59 12.03 -1.93 -16.25
C THR A 59 11.06 -0.76 -16.03
N PRO A 60 9.79 -0.86 -16.47
CA PRO A 60 8.81 0.22 -16.33
C PRO A 60 8.66 0.68 -14.88
N LEU A 61 8.49 2.00 -14.69
CA LEU A 61 8.41 2.60 -13.36
C LEU A 61 7.19 2.08 -12.57
N LEU A 62 6.04 1.95 -13.22
CA LEU A 62 4.82 1.40 -12.63
C LEU A 62 5.07 0.04 -11.96
N LEU A 63 5.80 -0.86 -12.61
CA LEU A 63 6.03 -2.20 -12.06
C LEU A 63 6.90 -2.15 -10.81
N LEU A 64 7.93 -1.31 -10.79
CA LEU A 64 8.79 -1.10 -9.62
C LEU A 64 8.03 -0.47 -8.45
N VAL A 65 7.12 0.46 -8.76
CA VAL A 65 6.25 1.10 -7.76
C VAL A 65 5.23 0.12 -7.21
N ASN A 66 4.58 -0.68 -8.06
CA ASN A 66 3.64 -1.71 -7.63
C ASN A 66 4.32 -2.75 -6.74
N SER A 67 5.55 -3.16 -7.08
CA SER A 67 6.34 -4.04 -6.22
C SER A 67 6.63 -3.42 -4.86
N LEU A 68 7.05 -2.14 -4.82
CA LEU A 68 7.33 -1.45 -3.56
C LEU A 68 6.07 -1.32 -2.70
N ILE A 69 4.95 -0.93 -3.28
CA ILE A 69 3.67 -0.78 -2.58
C ILE A 69 3.18 -2.13 -2.05
N ALA A 70 3.21 -3.18 -2.87
CA ALA A 70 2.77 -4.52 -2.46
C ALA A 70 3.65 -5.09 -1.34
N TYR A 71 4.97 -4.87 -1.43
CA TYR A 71 5.90 -5.27 -0.37
C TYR A 71 5.59 -4.50 0.92
N ARG A 72 5.48 -3.17 0.88
CA ARG A 72 5.21 -2.34 2.07
C ARG A 72 3.81 -2.52 2.66
N LEU A 73 2.85 -2.98 1.86
CA LEU A 73 1.52 -3.32 2.36
C LEU A 73 1.55 -4.60 3.20
N THR A 74 2.51 -5.50 3.00
CA THR A 74 2.58 -6.83 3.63
C THR A 74 3.71 -6.99 4.65
N GLU A 75 4.88 -6.43 4.36
CA GLU A 75 6.14 -6.63 5.06
C GLU A 75 6.76 -5.30 5.51
N ASN A 76 7.89 -5.35 6.22
CA ASN A 76 8.55 -4.18 6.79
C ASN A 76 9.18 -3.22 5.76
N PHE A 77 8.98 -1.94 6.06
CA PHE A 77 9.15 -0.65 5.34
C PHE A 77 10.40 -0.35 4.47
N SER A 78 11.37 -1.25 4.29
CA SER A 78 12.63 -0.87 3.61
C SER A 78 12.66 -1.18 2.10
N VAL A 79 13.21 -0.24 1.33
CA VAL A 79 13.46 -0.41 -0.12
C VAL A 79 14.44 -1.56 -0.38
N GLU A 80 15.41 -1.74 0.52
CA GLU A 80 16.36 -2.85 0.45
C GLU A 80 15.67 -4.20 0.66
N GLY A 81 14.74 -4.28 1.61
CA GLY A 81 13.90 -5.47 1.82
C GLY A 81 13.10 -5.83 0.58
N CYS A 82 12.47 -4.83 -0.05
CA CYS A 82 11.77 -5.03 -1.33
C CYS A 82 12.72 -5.51 -2.44
N GLY A 83 13.97 -5.00 -2.47
CA GLY A 83 14.99 -5.47 -3.40
C GLY A 83 15.29 -6.96 -3.24
N ARG A 84 15.52 -7.41 -2.00
CA ARG A 84 15.74 -8.83 -1.67
C ARG A 84 14.52 -9.70 -2.00
N TRP A 85 13.32 -9.18 -1.75
CA TRP A 85 12.07 -9.87 -2.11
C TRP A 85 11.97 -10.11 -3.63
N LEU A 86 12.41 -9.15 -4.44
CA LEU A 86 12.48 -9.24 -5.90
C LEU A 86 13.71 -9.98 -6.43
N GLU A 87 14.58 -10.55 -5.58
CA GLU A 87 15.60 -11.49 -6.05
C GLU A 87 14.95 -12.79 -6.56
N ASN A 88 13.80 -13.14 -5.98
CA ASN A 88 12.97 -14.26 -6.42
C ASN A 88 12.31 -13.94 -7.78
N ASP A 89 12.66 -14.72 -8.79
CA ASP A 89 12.20 -14.56 -10.17
C ASP A 89 10.68 -14.75 -10.32
N ILE A 90 10.09 -15.69 -9.59
CA ILE A 90 8.65 -15.92 -9.60
C ILE A 90 7.91 -14.70 -9.07
N ILE A 91 8.36 -14.11 -7.95
CA ILE A 91 7.78 -12.87 -7.42
C ILE A 91 7.89 -11.74 -8.44
N ARG A 92 9.06 -11.57 -9.09
CA ARG A 92 9.21 -10.56 -10.14
C ARG A 92 8.26 -10.79 -11.32
N ASN A 93 8.07 -12.05 -11.71
CA ASN A 93 7.18 -12.42 -12.81
C ASN A 93 5.71 -12.12 -12.49
N GLU A 94 5.27 -12.17 -11.23
CA GLU A 94 3.92 -11.72 -10.83
C GLU A 94 3.67 -10.24 -11.17
N PHE A 95 4.71 -9.42 -11.08
CA PHE A 95 4.67 -8.02 -11.50
C PHE A 95 4.93 -7.82 -12.99
N GLY A 96 5.19 -8.88 -13.76
CA GLY A 96 5.57 -8.79 -15.17
C GLY A 96 7.01 -8.30 -15.38
N ILE A 97 7.89 -8.47 -14.38
CA ILE A 97 9.28 -8.03 -14.44
C ILE A 97 10.20 -9.21 -14.79
N GLY A 98 10.57 -9.35 -16.06
CA GLY A 98 11.47 -10.42 -16.51
C GLY A 98 12.97 -10.21 -16.23
N LYS A 99 13.38 -9.04 -15.74
CA LYS A 99 14.79 -8.70 -15.47
C LYS A 99 15.07 -8.60 -13.99
N GLU A 100 16.31 -8.82 -13.58
CA GLU A 100 16.72 -8.61 -12.20
C GLU A 100 16.44 -7.17 -11.74
N VAL A 101 15.97 -7.05 -10.50
CA VAL A 101 15.69 -5.77 -9.85
C VAL A 101 16.64 -5.62 -8.67
N SER A 102 17.54 -4.65 -8.75
CA SER A 102 18.39 -4.30 -7.62
C SER A 102 17.73 -3.27 -6.70
N HIS A 103 18.14 -3.22 -5.44
CA HIS A 103 17.76 -2.15 -4.50
C HIS A 103 18.03 -0.75 -5.08
N ARG A 104 19.11 -0.60 -5.86
CA ARG A 104 19.47 0.67 -6.54
C ARG A 104 18.44 1.06 -7.59
N MET A 105 17.83 0.10 -8.29
CA MET A 105 16.76 0.37 -9.25
C MET A 105 15.50 0.87 -8.57
N LEU A 106 15.15 0.31 -7.40
CA LEU A 106 14.01 0.78 -6.60
C LEU A 106 14.26 2.19 -6.04
N ASN A 107 15.45 2.44 -5.48
CA ASN A 107 15.81 3.79 -5.01
C ASN A 107 15.77 4.84 -6.14
N ARG A 108 16.22 4.48 -7.35
CA ARG A 108 16.10 5.34 -8.52
C ARG A 108 14.66 5.54 -8.95
N ALA A 109 13.83 4.50 -8.91
CA ALA A 109 12.40 4.62 -9.22
C ALA A 109 11.72 5.64 -8.29
N VAL A 110 11.99 5.55 -6.99
CA VAL A 110 11.50 6.52 -6.01
C VAL A 110 12.03 7.93 -6.33
N GLU A 111 13.32 8.07 -6.62
CA GLU A 111 13.90 9.36 -6.98
C GLU A 111 13.31 9.96 -8.27
N ASP A 112 13.02 9.13 -9.28
CA ASP A 112 12.41 9.54 -10.55
C ASP A 112 10.98 10.05 -10.33
N ILE A 113 10.21 9.44 -9.42
CA ILE A 113 8.89 9.98 -9.01
C ILE A 113 9.07 11.36 -8.39
N GLY A 114 10.02 11.50 -7.46
CA GLY A 114 10.31 12.78 -6.79
C GLY A 114 10.72 13.90 -7.73
N LYS A 115 11.54 13.60 -8.74
CA LYS A 115 11.96 14.57 -9.78
C LYS A 115 10.77 15.11 -10.58
N ASN A 116 9.73 14.31 -10.73
CA ASN A 116 8.55 14.64 -11.54
C ASN A 116 7.31 14.86 -10.66
N MET A 117 7.50 15.23 -9.38
CA MET A 117 6.42 15.27 -8.38
C MET A 117 5.23 16.13 -8.80
N GLU A 118 5.48 17.31 -9.38
CA GLU A 118 4.42 18.21 -9.83
C GLU A 118 3.52 17.55 -10.90
N GLU A 119 4.15 16.90 -11.88
CA GLU A 119 3.44 16.18 -12.93
C GLU A 119 2.73 14.93 -12.38
N VAL A 120 3.39 14.19 -11.48
CA VAL A 120 2.83 13.02 -10.80
C VAL A 120 1.56 13.38 -10.04
N ILE A 121 1.60 14.42 -9.19
CA ILE A 121 0.45 14.88 -8.41
C ILE A 121 -0.68 15.34 -9.34
N SER A 122 -0.35 16.15 -10.35
CA SER A 122 -1.34 16.68 -11.30
C SER A 122 -2.07 15.54 -12.03
N LYS A 123 -1.32 14.59 -12.59
CA LYS A 123 -1.90 13.46 -13.33
C LYS A 123 -2.61 12.46 -12.42
N ALA A 124 -2.09 12.17 -11.23
CA ALA A 124 -2.77 11.33 -10.26
C ALA A 124 -4.10 11.94 -9.84
N THR A 125 -4.11 13.24 -9.52
CA THR A 125 -5.33 13.98 -9.18
C THR A 125 -6.34 13.96 -10.32
N PHE A 126 -5.88 14.22 -11.55
CA PHE A 126 -6.74 14.16 -12.74
C PHE A 126 -7.33 12.76 -12.95
N SER A 127 -6.52 11.72 -12.81
CA SER A 127 -6.94 10.32 -13.00
C SER A 127 -7.98 9.91 -11.95
N ILE A 128 -7.76 10.29 -10.68
CA ILE A 128 -8.71 10.06 -9.60
C ILE A 128 -10.03 10.82 -9.86
N ARG A 129 -9.96 12.11 -10.21
CA ARG A 129 -11.17 12.91 -10.51
C ARG A 129 -11.97 12.41 -11.70
N ARG A 130 -11.32 11.78 -12.68
CA ARG A 130 -12.00 11.20 -13.84
C ARG A 130 -12.59 9.82 -13.52
N GLY A 131 -11.86 9.01 -12.75
CA GLY A 131 -12.26 7.64 -12.39
C GLY A 131 -13.38 7.61 -11.35
N TYR A 132 -13.51 8.66 -10.54
CA TYR A 132 -14.53 8.79 -9.51
C TYR A 132 -15.37 10.04 -9.77
N ASP A 133 -16.69 9.88 -9.82
CA ASP A 133 -17.62 11.01 -9.81
C ASP A 133 -17.58 11.65 -8.42
N LEU A 134 -16.59 12.53 -8.23
CA LEU A 134 -16.41 13.31 -7.03
C LEU A 134 -17.29 14.56 -7.18
N PRO A 135 -18.50 14.60 -6.59
CA PRO A 135 -19.30 15.81 -6.60
C PRO A 135 -18.46 16.91 -5.96
N HIS A 136 -18.33 18.06 -6.63
CA HIS A 136 -17.73 19.24 -6.02
C HIS A 136 -18.52 19.59 -4.75
N THR A 137 -17.99 19.16 -3.61
CA THR A 137 -18.55 19.38 -2.28
C THR A 137 -17.41 19.72 -1.34
N ASP A 138 -17.76 20.33 -0.21
CA ASP A 138 -16.84 20.87 0.79
C ASP A 138 -15.69 19.90 1.10
N CYS A 139 -14.49 20.30 0.70
CA CYS A 139 -13.25 19.59 0.99
C CYS A 139 -12.75 20.05 2.35
N ASN A 140 -12.62 19.13 3.31
CA ASN A 140 -11.90 19.44 4.54
C ASN A 140 -10.41 19.13 4.35
N LEU A 141 -9.61 20.18 4.33
CA LEU A 141 -8.15 20.12 4.26
C LEU A 141 -7.61 20.26 5.68
N ASP A 142 -6.95 19.23 6.17
CA ASP A 142 -6.11 19.38 7.35
C ASP A 142 -4.63 19.22 6.95
N SER A 143 -3.74 19.75 7.77
CA SER A 143 -2.30 19.69 7.52
C SER A 143 -1.59 19.17 8.76
N SER A 144 -0.56 18.36 8.57
CA SER A 144 0.22 17.78 9.66
C SER A 144 1.71 17.93 9.39
N SER A 145 2.49 17.95 10.47
CA SER A 145 3.94 18.11 10.44
C SER A 145 4.61 16.79 10.79
N LEU A 146 5.47 16.25 9.93
CA LEU A 146 6.32 15.10 10.25
C LEU A 146 7.72 15.58 10.61
N SER A 147 8.27 15.05 11.71
CA SER A 147 9.67 15.22 12.05
C SER A 147 10.53 14.30 11.20
N VAL A 148 11.49 14.87 10.47
CA VAL A 148 12.34 14.14 9.53
C VAL A 148 13.77 14.10 10.03
N TYR A 149 14.32 12.89 10.11
CA TYR A 149 15.68 12.63 10.57
C TYR A 149 16.72 12.71 9.42
N SER A 150 16.27 12.82 8.17
CA SER A 150 17.16 12.97 7.01
C SER A 150 17.92 14.30 7.04
N LYS A 151 19.24 14.23 6.80
CA LYS A 151 20.15 15.38 6.87
C LYS A 151 20.26 16.16 5.55
N GLN A 152 19.69 15.66 4.44
CA GLN A 152 20.06 16.08 3.07
C GLN A 152 18.87 16.43 2.15
N SER A 153 17.98 17.33 2.59
CA SER A 153 16.94 17.92 1.72
C SER A 153 16.51 19.31 2.17
N SER A 154 16.16 20.17 1.19
CA SER A 154 15.52 21.48 1.40
C SER A 154 14.02 21.40 1.73
N LEU A 155 13.40 20.21 1.66
CA LEU A 155 11.98 20.02 2.02
C LEU A 155 11.70 20.15 3.51
N PHE A 156 12.73 20.00 4.34
CA PHE A 156 12.61 19.97 5.79
C PHE A 156 13.21 21.23 6.39
N SER A 157 12.40 21.96 7.13
CA SER A 157 12.82 23.18 7.82
C SER A 157 12.62 23.02 9.32
N PHE A 158 13.43 23.69 10.14
CA PHE A 158 13.07 23.84 11.54
C PHE A 158 11.82 24.74 11.63
N GLY A 159 10.83 24.31 12.40
CA GLY A 159 9.52 24.95 12.47
C GLY A 159 8.79 24.58 13.74
N TYR A 160 7.56 25.10 13.89
CA TYR A 160 6.75 24.82 15.07
C TYR A 160 6.26 23.37 15.07
N SER A 161 6.90 22.55 15.89
CA SER A 161 6.58 21.13 16.01
C SER A 161 5.25 20.91 16.71
N ARG A 162 4.24 20.39 15.99
CA ARG A 162 3.02 19.87 16.63
C ARG A 162 3.33 18.69 17.57
N ASP A 163 4.39 17.94 17.29
CA ASP A 163 4.84 16.78 18.07
C ASP A 163 5.85 17.16 19.18
N LYS A 164 6.01 18.46 19.47
CA LYS A 164 6.94 18.99 20.50
C LYS A 164 8.40 18.57 20.32
N ARG A 165 8.84 18.37 19.07
CA ARG A 165 10.23 18.07 18.67
C ARG A 165 10.86 19.25 17.91
N PRO A 166 11.18 20.38 18.57
CA PRO A 166 11.84 21.52 17.93
C PRO A 166 13.29 21.22 17.51
N ASP A 167 13.86 20.12 18.03
CA ASP A 167 15.20 19.62 17.72
C ASP A 167 15.31 18.95 16.34
N LEU A 168 14.17 18.67 15.68
CA LEU A 168 14.12 18.03 14.38
C LEU A 168 13.55 18.96 13.30
N ARG A 169 14.04 18.79 12.06
CA ARG A 169 13.47 19.45 10.88
C ARG A 169 12.13 18.80 10.54
N GLN A 170 11.22 19.57 9.96
CA GLN A 170 9.85 19.14 9.68
C GLN A 170 9.44 19.38 8.23
N VAL A 171 8.58 18.50 7.71
CA VAL A 171 7.78 18.74 6.51
C VAL A 171 6.32 18.85 6.88
N ASN A 172 5.63 19.84 6.30
CA ASN A 172 4.19 19.92 6.38
C ASN A 172 3.60 19.27 5.13
N PHE A 173 2.63 18.39 5.33
CA PHE A 173 1.81 17.84 4.26
C PHE A 173 0.34 18.03 4.60
N ALA A 174 -0.48 18.14 3.58
CA ALA A 174 -1.91 18.34 3.72
C ALA A 174 -2.66 17.25 2.94
N VAL A 175 -3.74 16.75 3.53
CA VAL A 175 -4.62 15.74 2.96
C VAL A 175 -6.03 16.30 2.97
N ALA A 176 -6.68 16.16 1.84
CA ALA A 176 -8.08 16.49 1.63
C ALA A 176 -8.90 15.21 1.70
N VAL A 177 -9.95 15.18 2.54
CA VAL A 177 -10.90 14.06 2.61
C VAL A 177 -12.28 14.55 2.19
N GLU A 178 -12.92 13.82 1.28
CA GLU A 178 -14.26 14.09 0.78
C GLU A 178 -15.22 12.97 1.26
N ARG A 179 -16.43 13.32 1.76
CA ARG A 179 -17.51 12.33 2.04
C ARG A 179 -18.90 12.85 1.64
N LYS A 180 -19.76 11.92 1.24
CA LYS A 180 -21.17 12.19 0.89
C LYS A 180 -22.02 12.54 2.13
N ARG A 181 -22.67 13.70 2.10
CA ARG A 181 -23.56 14.25 3.15
C ARG A 181 -24.64 13.26 3.63
N ASN A 182 -25.29 12.57 2.69
CA ASN A 182 -26.49 11.75 2.96
C ASN A 182 -26.21 10.48 3.79
N ALA A 183 -24.98 9.94 3.78
CA ALA A 183 -24.62 8.77 4.56
C ALA A 183 -24.45 9.07 6.07
N MET A 184 -24.30 10.35 6.43
CA MET A 184 -24.08 10.77 7.83
C MET A 184 -25.38 11.03 8.58
N SER A 185 -26.40 11.56 7.91
CA SER A 185 -27.65 12.01 8.54
C SER A 185 -28.40 10.91 9.31
N PHE A 186 -28.35 9.66 8.86
CA PHE A 186 -29.11 8.55 9.43
C PHE A 186 -28.55 8.06 10.78
N GLU A 187 -27.23 7.94 10.91
CA GLU A 187 -26.59 7.44 12.15
C GLU A 187 -26.39 8.51 13.23
N LEU A 188 -26.56 9.78 12.86
CA LEU A 188 -26.50 10.91 13.77
C LEU A 188 -27.71 10.99 14.72
N ASN A 189 -28.87 10.49 14.29
CA ASN A 189 -30.06 10.43 15.15
C ASN A 189 -29.95 9.42 16.31
N LYS A 190 -28.89 8.60 16.37
CA LYS A 190 -28.68 7.56 17.39
C LYS A 190 -27.63 7.90 18.45
N CYS A 191 -26.91 9.02 18.33
CA CYS A 191 -25.81 9.36 19.23
C CYS A 191 -26.20 10.45 20.25
N GLY A 192 -25.60 10.43 21.44
CA GLY A 192 -25.83 11.42 22.52
C GLY A 192 -25.41 12.86 22.17
N LYS A 193 -25.42 13.77 23.16
CA LYS A 193 -25.12 15.19 22.96
C LYS A 193 -23.61 15.43 22.73
N ILE A 194 -23.26 16.12 21.65
CA ILE A 194 -21.90 16.59 21.32
C ILE A 194 -21.94 18.12 21.22
N ILE A 195 -20.99 18.82 21.84
CA ILE A 195 -20.84 20.28 21.74
C ILE A 195 -19.70 20.58 20.76
N ILE A 196 -19.98 21.32 19.69
CA ILE A 196 -18.98 21.82 18.75
C ILE A 196 -19.06 23.35 18.78
N LEU A 197 -17.94 24.00 19.07
CA LEU A 197 -17.80 25.45 18.96
C LEU A 197 -17.20 25.77 17.60
N THR A 198 -17.88 26.64 16.84
CA THR A 198 -17.47 27.04 15.50
C THR A 198 -17.73 28.53 15.30
N THR A 199 -16.96 29.15 14.41
CA THR A 199 -17.18 30.51 13.92
C THR A 199 -17.89 30.54 12.57
N SER A 200 -18.26 29.37 12.04
CA SER A 200 -18.98 29.25 10.78
C SER A 200 -20.49 29.29 11.05
N ASP A 201 -21.21 29.96 10.15
CA ASP A 201 -22.67 30.13 10.22
C ASP A 201 -23.43 28.99 9.52
N ASP A 202 -22.75 27.89 9.20
CA ASP A 202 -23.34 26.76 8.49
C ASP A 202 -24.25 25.93 9.41
N ASP A 203 -25.07 25.06 8.81
CA ASP A 203 -25.97 24.20 9.57
C ASP A 203 -25.21 23.25 10.51
N ALA A 204 -25.84 22.91 11.64
CA ALA A 204 -25.26 22.04 12.67
C ALA A 204 -24.82 20.68 12.11
N LEU A 205 -25.54 20.13 11.13
CA LEU A 205 -25.14 18.91 10.44
C LEU A 205 -23.84 19.13 9.66
N ASP A 206 -23.73 20.22 8.89
CA ASP A 206 -22.55 20.52 8.07
C ASP A 206 -21.30 20.79 8.92
N ILE A 207 -21.47 21.42 10.08
CA ILE A 207 -20.41 21.61 11.08
C ILE A 207 -19.94 20.25 11.62
N LEU A 208 -20.88 19.37 12.00
CA LEU A 208 -20.57 18.05 12.55
C LEU A 208 -19.91 17.13 11.50
N VAL A 209 -20.38 17.20 10.25
CA VAL A 209 -19.79 16.51 9.10
C VAL A 209 -18.34 16.94 8.91
N ARG A 210 -18.06 18.25 8.85
CA ARG A 210 -16.69 18.76 8.72
C ARG A 210 -15.82 18.35 9.90
N TYR A 211 -16.33 18.42 11.13
CA TYR A 211 -15.59 17.96 12.31
C TYR A 211 -15.19 16.48 12.22
N ARG A 212 -16.11 15.60 11.78
CA ARG A 212 -15.78 14.17 11.59
C ARG A 212 -14.81 13.94 10.43
N LEU A 213 -14.95 14.66 9.33
CA LEU A 213 -14.00 14.62 8.22
C LEU A 213 -12.57 14.99 8.67
N ARG A 214 -12.44 16.00 9.55
CA ARG A 214 -11.15 16.39 10.13
C ARG A 214 -10.52 15.24 10.91
N ASN A 215 -11.29 14.56 11.76
CA ASN A 215 -10.80 13.43 12.56
C ASN A 215 -10.35 12.25 11.68
N GLU A 216 -11.01 12.00 10.54
CA GLU A 216 -10.56 10.98 9.59
C GLU A 216 -9.24 11.39 8.90
N ALA A 217 -9.08 12.67 8.55
CA ALA A 217 -7.80 13.20 8.06
C ALA A 217 -6.69 13.07 9.11
N GLU A 218 -6.99 13.34 10.38
CA GLU A 218 -6.05 13.23 11.52
C GLU A 218 -5.53 11.79 11.68
N LYS A 219 -6.42 10.78 11.63
CA LYS A 219 -6.02 9.36 11.67
C LYS A 219 -5.19 8.94 10.45
N LEU A 220 -5.53 9.45 9.27
CA LEU A 220 -4.72 9.22 8.06
C LEU A 220 -3.32 9.81 8.24
N PHE A 221 -3.18 10.98 8.88
CA PHE A 221 -1.88 11.55 9.20
C PHE A 221 -1.10 10.76 10.23
N GLU A 222 -1.71 10.30 11.32
CA GLU A 222 -1.02 9.45 12.30
C GLU A 222 -0.45 8.20 11.62
N THR A 223 -1.28 7.53 10.81
CA THR A 223 -0.85 6.34 10.05
C THR A 223 0.30 6.67 9.10
N LEU A 224 0.17 7.75 8.33
CA LEU A 224 1.20 8.18 7.38
C LEU A 224 2.51 8.56 8.10
N LYS A 225 2.44 9.21 9.27
CA LYS A 225 3.62 9.57 10.07
C LYS A 225 4.36 8.31 10.51
N ASP A 226 3.65 7.35 11.08
CA ASP A 226 4.25 6.07 11.53
C ASP A 226 4.95 5.35 10.36
N GLU A 227 4.32 5.32 9.18
CA GLU A 227 4.90 4.69 7.98
C GLU A 227 6.12 5.47 7.42
N LEU A 228 6.08 6.80 7.45
CA LEU A 228 7.17 7.66 6.98
C LEU A 228 8.38 7.66 7.93
N GLU A 229 8.17 7.58 9.25
CA GLU A 229 9.26 7.43 10.22
C GLU A 229 10.07 6.15 9.95
N GLY A 230 9.43 5.06 9.53
CA GLY A 230 10.14 3.84 9.11
C GLY A 230 10.83 3.95 7.74
N GLY A 231 10.19 4.65 6.78
CA GLY A 231 10.59 4.60 5.36
C GLY A 231 11.53 5.71 4.87
N VAL A 232 11.52 6.89 5.50
CA VAL A 232 12.18 8.09 4.96
C VAL A 232 13.54 8.37 5.60
N ASN A 233 13.79 7.84 6.80
CA ASN A 233 14.96 8.17 7.60
C ASN A 233 16.31 7.84 6.94
N TYR A 234 16.32 6.92 5.99
CA TYR A 234 17.54 6.45 5.31
C TYR A 234 17.76 7.08 3.93
N LEU A 235 16.86 7.97 3.48
CA LEU A 235 16.93 8.56 2.15
C LEU A 235 17.87 9.78 2.12
N SER A 236 18.75 9.81 1.13
CA SER A 236 19.87 10.74 1.01
C SER A 236 19.64 11.92 0.07
N SER A 237 18.49 11.99 -0.63
CA SER A 237 18.21 13.10 -1.56
C SER A 237 16.79 13.65 -1.41
N HIS A 238 16.63 14.94 -1.71
CA HIS A 238 15.33 15.62 -1.80
C HIS A 238 14.32 14.83 -2.64
N ASN A 239 14.71 14.45 -3.86
CA ASN A 239 13.84 13.74 -4.78
C ASN A 239 13.47 12.35 -4.26
N SER A 240 14.42 11.63 -3.65
CA SER A 240 14.12 10.34 -3.05
C SER A 240 13.08 10.48 -1.93
N VAL A 241 13.17 11.52 -1.10
CA VAL A 241 12.15 11.73 -0.05
C VAL A 241 10.80 12.09 -0.66
N SER A 242 10.74 13.05 -1.59
CA SER A 242 9.48 13.41 -2.26
C SER A 242 8.81 12.20 -2.89
N GLY A 243 9.56 11.38 -3.63
CA GLY A 243 9.03 10.18 -4.25
C GLY A 243 8.55 9.13 -3.24
N MET A 244 9.24 9.00 -2.11
CA MET A 244 8.82 8.06 -1.06
C MET A 244 7.54 8.53 -0.37
N ILE A 245 7.42 9.83 -0.09
CA ILE A 245 6.18 10.41 0.44
C ILE A 245 5.00 10.11 -0.48
N PHE A 246 5.19 10.22 -1.80
CA PHE A 246 4.15 9.87 -2.75
C PHE A 246 3.82 8.36 -2.74
N ALA A 247 4.82 7.49 -2.65
CA ALA A 247 4.59 6.04 -2.52
C ALA A 247 3.80 5.70 -1.25
N GLU A 248 4.11 6.33 -0.11
CA GLU A 248 3.35 6.15 1.13
C GLU A 248 1.93 6.72 1.02
N PHE A 249 1.75 7.85 0.33
CA PHE A 249 0.42 8.40 0.09
C PHE A 249 -0.47 7.40 -0.69
N VAL A 250 0.08 6.74 -1.72
CA VAL A 250 -0.65 5.68 -2.43
C VAL A 250 -0.92 4.48 -1.51
N LEU A 251 0.05 4.08 -0.68
CA LEU A 251 -0.12 2.98 0.27
C LEU A 251 -1.26 3.24 1.27
N VAL A 252 -1.27 4.41 1.90
CA VAL A 252 -2.33 4.84 2.83
C VAL A 252 -3.68 4.91 2.13
N SER A 253 -3.71 5.41 0.88
CA SER A 253 -4.93 5.44 0.06
C SER A 253 -5.48 4.03 -0.18
N LEU A 254 -4.61 3.06 -0.50
CA LEU A 254 -5.01 1.66 -0.67
C LEU A 254 -5.52 1.04 0.64
N ARG A 255 -4.89 1.34 1.79
CA ARG A 255 -5.39 0.91 3.11
C ARG A 255 -6.77 1.49 3.42
N TYR A 256 -6.99 2.76 3.08
CA TYR A 256 -8.29 3.39 3.23
C TYR A 256 -9.36 2.71 2.37
N VAL A 257 -9.04 2.43 1.10
CA VAL A 257 -9.93 1.72 0.19
C VAL A 257 -10.25 0.31 0.69
N LEU A 258 -9.27 -0.43 1.22
CA LEU A 258 -9.51 -1.70 1.90
C LEU A 258 -10.53 -1.53 3.03
N ALA A 259 -10.30 -0.56 3.93
CA ALA A 259 -11.19 -0.31 5.06
C ALA A 259 -12.61 0.04 4.64
N GLU A 260 -12.76 0.87 3.60
CA GLU A 260 -14.07 1.30 3.11
C GLU A 260 -14.84 0.15 2.47
N ARG A 261 -14.20 -0.65 1.62
CA ARG A 261 -14.82 -1.81 0.98
C ARG A 261 -15.29 -2.85 1.99
N LEU A 262 -14.50 -3.07 3.04
CA LEU A 262 -14.87 -3.98 4.13
C LEU A 262 -16.05 -3.46 4.95
N ARG A 263 -16.16 -2.13 5.11
CA ARG A 263 -17.29 -1.46 5.78
C ARG A 263 -18.57 -1.62 4.97
N GLU A 264 -18.51 -1.41 3.66
CA GLU A 264 -19.65 -1.53 2.74
C GLU A 264 -20.16 -2.97 2.60
N ALA A 265 -19.26 -3.96 2.71
CA ALA A 265 -19.61 -5.37 2.53
C ALA A 265 -20.32 -6.02 3.74
N GLU A 266 -20.68 -5.24 4.78
CA GLU A 266 -21.36 -5.68 6.01
C GLU A 266 -20.77 -6.98 6.60
N LEU A 267 -19.45 -7.16 6.51
CA LEU A 267 -18.81 -8.39 6.96
C LEU A 267 -19.05 -8.58 8.48
N PRO A 268 -19.36 -9.80 8.94
CA PRO A 268 -19.69 -10.04 10.34
C PRO A 268 -18.47 -9.79 11.24
N GLY A 269 -18.55 -8.75 12.07
CA GLY A 269 -17.54 -8.40 13.09
C GLY A 269 -16.64 -7.22 12.70
N LYS A 270 -15.79 -6.78 13.64
CA LYS A 270 -14.74 -5.79 13.35
C LYS A 270 -13.62 -6.46 12.56
N VAL A 271 -13.49 -6.13 11.28
CA VAL A 271 -12.41 -6.64 10.43
C VAL A 271 -11.20 -5.70 10.55
N TRP A 272 -10.07 -6.22 11.05
CA TRP A 272 -8.82 -5.47 11.15
C TRP A 272 -8.02 -5.59 9.86
N ILE A 273 -7.43 -4.50 9.36
CA ILE A 273 -6.75 -4.48 8.05
C ILE A 273 -5.59 -5.49 7.97
N PRO A 274 -4.72 -5.64 8.97
CA PRO A 274 -3.70 -6.68 8.94
C PRO A 274 -4.26 -8.10 8.92
N ASP A 275 -5.45 -8.37 9.47
CA ASP A 275 -6.08 -9.70 9.36
C ASP A 275 -6.52 -9.99 7.92
N VAL A 276 -7.02 -8.97 7.23
CA VAL A 276 -7.40 -9.02 5.80
C VAL A 276 -6.16 -9.29 4.96
N LEU A 277 -5.10 -8.52 5.16
CA LEU A 277 -3.82 -8.71 4.47
C LEU A 277 -3.22 -10.08 4.77
N GLY A 278 -3.32 -10.55 6.02
CA GLY A 278 -2.93 -11.91 6.41
C GLY A 278 -3.76 -12.98 5.70
N LEU A 279 -5.07 -12.77 5.54
CA LEU A 279 -5.95 -13.70 4.81
C LEU A 279 -5.66 -13.69 3.29
N MET A 280 -5.29 -12.54 2.72
CA MET A 280 -4.85 -12.41 1.33
C MET A 280 -3.50 -13.10 1.13
N ASN A 281 -2.55 -12.95 2.06
CA ASN A 281 -1.25 -13.62 2.02
C ASN A 281 -1.33 -15.14 2.23
N LYS A 282 -2.48 -15.66 2.69
CA LYS A 282 -2.73 -17.11 2.68
C LYS A 282 -3.04 -17.65 1.29
N LEU A 283 -3.43 -16.81 0.31
CA LEU A 283 -3.57 -17.24 -1.07
C LEU A 283 -2.17 -17.34 -1.70
N LYS A 284 -1.77 -18.56 -2.05
CA LYS A 284 -0.41 -18.86 -2.49
C LYS A 284 -0.41 -19.73 -3.74
N ILE A 285 0.53 -19.46 -4.63
CA ILE A 285 0.96 -20.46 -5.61
C ILE A 285 2.08 -21.30 -4.99
N THR A 286 2.00 -22.60 -5.20
CA THR A 286 3.05 -23.55 -4.79
C THR A 286 3.51 -24.37 -5.98
N TYR A 287 4.82 -24.43 -6.20
CA TYR A 287 5.40 -25.40 -7.12
C TYR A 287 5.57 -26.73 -6.41
N LEU A 288 4.84 -27.77 -6.82
CA LEU A 288 4.90 -29.12 -6.24
C LEU A 288 5.05 -30.14 -7.35
N ASN A 289 6.01 -31.05 -7.22
CA ASN A 289 6.22 -32.19 -8.14
C ASN A 289 6.23 -31.77 -9.62
N GLY A 290 6.95 -30.69 -9.95
CA GLY A 290 7.10 -30.23 -11.33
C GLY A 290 5.93 -29.40 -11.88
N LYS A 291 4.93 -29.06 -11.06
CA LYS A 291 3.75 -28.29 -11.49
C LYS A 291 3.39 -27.20 -10.48
N TRP A 292 2.99 -26.04 -11.00
CA TRP A 292 2.38 -25.00 -10.17
C TRP A 292 0.95 -25.36 -9.80
N ARG A 293 0.59 -25.07 -8.55
CA ARG A 293 -0.76 -25.22 -8.02
C ARG A 293 -1.13 -23.99 -7.19
N LEU A 294 -2.31 -23.45 -7.43
CA LEU A 294 -2.93 -22.50 -6.51
C LEU A 294 -3.47 -23.32 -5.33
N ASN A 295 -3.25 -22.84 -4.11
CA ASN A 295 -3.87 -23.47 -2.96
C ASN A 295 -5.39 -23.23 -2.91
N GLU A 296 -6.09 -24.06 -2.12
CA GLU A 296 -7.55 -23.96 -2.03
C GLU A 296 -7.97 -22.59 -1.50
N VAL A 297 -8.86 -21.93 -2.25
CA VAL A 297 -9.42 -20.64 -1.85
C VAL A 297 -10.56 -20.88 -0.86
N SER A 298 -10.28 -20.61 0.41
CA SER A 298 -11.26 -20.75 1.49
C SER A 298 -12.50 -19.89 1.26
N LYS A 299 -13.63 -20.27 1.86
CA LYS A 299 -14.87 -19.49 1.81
C LYS A 299 -14.66 -18.04 2.25
N LYS A 300 -13.93 -17.85 3.36
CA LYS A 300 -13.59 -16.51 3.89
C LYS A 300 -12.79 -15.67 2.89
N GLN A 301 -11.86 -16.30 2.16
CA GLN A 301 -11.11 -15.59 1.10
C GLN A 301 -12.04 -15.20 -0.04
N ARG A 302 -12.91 -16.08 -0.52
CA ARG A 302 -13.88 -15.75 -1.57
C ARG A 302 -14.80 -14.59 -1.19
N GLU A 303 -15.35 -14.63 0.02
CA GLU A 303 -16.16 -13.54 0.58
C GLU A 303 -15.36 -12.22 0.65
N MET A 304 -14.11 -12.28 1.08
CA MET A 304 -13.23 -11.11 1.16
C MET A 304 -12.87 -10.53 -0.23
N TYR A 305 -12.45 -11.35 -1.20
CA TYR A 305 -12.16 -10.89 -2.56
C TYR A 305 -13.39 -10.26 -3.22
N SER A 306 -14.57 -10.87 -3.01
CA SER A 306 -15.85 -10.31 -3.44
C SER A 306 -16.14 -8.96 -2.79
N ALA A 307 -15.96 -8.83 -1.47
CA ALA A 307 -16.13 -7.58 -0.72
C ALA A 307 -15.19 -6.47 -1.22
N LEU A 308 -13.94 -6.83 -1.50
CA LEU A 308 -12.95 -5.92 -2.06
C LEU A 308 -13.21 -5.56 -3.53
N GLY A 309 -14.14 -6.25 -4.20
CA GLY A 309 -14.42 -6.06 -5.62
C GLY A 309 -13.21 -6.35 -6.51
N VAL A 310 -12.36 -7.29 -6.11
CA VAL A 310 -11.16 -7.69 -6.86
C VAL A 310 -11.25 -9.18 -7.22
N PRO A 311 -10.83 -9.55 -8.44
CA PRO A 311 -10.79 -10.96 -8.82
C PRO A 311 -9.78 -11.71 -7.96
N ILE A 312 -10.06 -12.99 -7.72
CA ILE A 312 -9.11 -13.87 -7.06
C ILE A 312 -7.98 -14.13 -8.06
N PRO A 313 -6.70 -13.89 -7.69
CA PRO A 313 -5.56 -14.18 -8.55
C PRO A 313 -5.55 -15.65 -8.97
N GLU A 314 -5.38 -15.89 -10.27
CA GLU A 314 -5.26 -17.22 -10.86
C GLU A 314 -3.79 -17.57 -11.11
N LEU A 315 -3.52 -18.85 -11.42
CA LEU A 315 -2.19 -19.38 -11.73
C LEU A 315 -1.47 -18.70 -12.91
N GLY A 316 -2.19 -17.95 -13.75
CA GLY A 316 -1.62 -17.08 -14.79
C GLY A 316 -0.53 -17.73 -15.65
N ASP A 317 0.50 -16.95 -15.97
CA ASP A 317 1.65 -17.31 -16.82
C ASP A 317 2.63 -18.31 -16.17
N HIS A 318 2.40 -18.68 -14.90
CA HIS A 318 3.35 -19.50 -14.13
C HIS A 318 3.38 -20.96 -14.55
N LEU A 319 2.36 -21.45 -15.26
CA LEU A 319 2.24 -22.85 -15.67
C LEU A 319 3.49 -23.41 -16.39
N ASN A 320 4.28 -22.55 -17.03
CA ASN A 320 5.47 -22.94 -17.79
C ASN A 320 6.81 -22.55 -17.13
N LEU A 321 6.79 -21.84 -16.00
CA LEU A 321 8.01 -21.38 -15.33
C LEU A 321 8.52 -22.46 -14.38
N LYS A 322 9.79 -22.86 -14.48
CA LYS A 322 10.45 -23.61 -13.41
C LYS A 322 11.01 -22.61 -12.41
N PRO A 323 10.87 -22.84 -11.09
CA PRO A 323 11.55 -22.00 -10.11
C PRO A 323 13.06 -22.01 -10.34
N CYS A 324 13.70 -20.84 -10.38
CA CYS A 324 15.15 -20.76 -10.37
C CYS A 324 15.66 -20.94 -8.93
N HIS A 325 16.57 -21.90 -8.72
CA HIS A 325 17.29 -22.03 -7.46
C HIS A 325 18.46 -21.04 -7.45
N ASN A 326 18.32 -19.94 -6.71
CA ASN A 326 19.43 -19.09 -6.29
C ASN A 326 19.74 -19.32 -4.81
#